data_AF-G7EFC1-F1
#
_entry.id   AF-G7EFC1-F1
#
_cell.length_a   1.000
_cell.length_b   1.000
_cell.length_c   1.000
_cell.angle_alpha   90.00
_cell.angle_beta   90.00
_cell.angle_gamma   90.00
#
_symmetry.space_group_name_H-M   'P 1'
#
loop_
_entity.id
_entity.type
_entity.pdbx_description
1 polymer ?
#
loop_
_entity_poly.entity_id
_entity_poly.type
_entity_poly.pdbx_seq_one_letter_code
_entity_poly.pdbx_strand_id
1 'polypeptide(L)'
;MKYLLSSAIILLCLAFAKLVMHFIGGSFPAPLLAMVILLVLLLSGIVKEQHVKPCASPILNIMPIFFIPAGVGFIEHLGLIKSQWAFLASVVVLVPITTLLLVSSVIAYFKGKENND
;
A
#
# COMPACT_ATOMS: atom_id res chain seq x y z
N MET A 1 -13.16 -9.72 23.28
CA MET A 1 -14.00 -9.62 22.07
C MET A 1 -13.56 -8.53 21.09
N LYS A 2 -13.19 -7.32 21.55
CA LYS A 2 -12.78 -6.20 20.68
C LYS A 2 -11.69 -6.58 19.66
N TYR A 3 -10.66 -7.31 20.07
CA TYR A 3 -9.61 -7.83 19.16
C TYR A 3 -10.15 -8.78 18.09
N LEU A 4 -11.04 -9.70 18.45
CA LEU A 4 -11.62 -10.66 17.48
C LEU A 4 -12.46 -9.94 16.41
N LEU A 5 -13.18 -8.89 16.81
CA LEU A 5 -13.92 -8.04 15.88
C LEU A 5 -12.97 -7.27 14.95
N SER A 6 -11.89 -6.69 15.51
CA SER A 6 -10.89 -5.95 14.73
C SER A 6 -10.23 -6.84 13.68
N SER A 7 -9.78 -8.05 14.05
CA SER A 7 -9.18 -8.97 13.10
C SER A 7 -10.21 -9.47 12.07
N ALA A 8 -11.44 -9.74 12.49
CA ALA A 8 -12.51 -10.16 11.57
C ALA A 8 -12.78 -9.10 10.49
N ILE A 9 -12.86 -7.81 10.85
CA ILE A 9 -13.08 -6.72 9.88
C ILE A 9 -11.94 -6.67 8.84
N ILE A 10 -10.68 -6.72 9.30
CA ILE A 10 -9.50 -6.67 8.41
C ILE A 10 -9.49 -7.90 7.49
N LEU A 11 -9.74 -9.10 8.03
CA LEU A 11 -9.75 -10.34 7.27
C LEU A 11 -10.93 -10.43 6.29
N LEU A 12 -12.11 -9.93 6.66
CA LEU A 12 -13.26 -9.84 5.75
C LEU A 12 -12.97 -8.94 4.57
N CYS A 13 -12.36 -7.78 4.83
CA CYS A 13 -11.97 -6.86 3.79
C CYS A 13 -10.98 -7.51 2.81
N LEU A 14 -9.99 -8.24 3.34
CA LEU A 14 -9.02 -8.98 2.54
C LEU A 14 -9.67 -10.12 1.75
N ALA A 15 -10.55 -10.90 2.37
CA ALA A 15 -11.27 -11.99 1.72
C ALA A 15 -12.15 -11.46 0.57
N PHE A 16 -12.86 -10.36 0.81
CA PHE A 16 -13.68 -9.70 -0.20
C PHE A 16 -12.83 -9.15 -1.35
N ALA A 17 -11.72 -8.45 -1.05
CA ALA A 17 -10.78 -7.99 -2.07
C ALA A 17 -10.21 -9.16 -2.91
N LYS A 18 -9.87 -10.28 -2.27
CA LYS A 18 -9.38 -11.48 -2.97
C LYS A 18 -10.46 -12.08 -3.88
N LEU A 19 -11.71 -12.11 -3.41
CA LEU A 19 -12.85 -12.60 -4.19
C LEU A 19 -13.10 -11.70 -5.41
N VAL A 20 -13.11 -10.37 -5.23
CA VAL A 20 -13.24 -9.41 -6.32
C VAL A 20 -12.12 -9.60 -7.35
N MET A 21 -10.86 -9.72 -6.91
CA MET A 21 -9.75 -9.97 -7.84
C MET A 21 -9.87 -11.28 -8.59
N HIS A 22 -10.34 -12.32 -7.92
CA HIS A 22 -10.55 -13.62 -8.55
C HIS A 22 -11.60 -13.56 -9.67
N PHE A 23 -12.70 -12.84 -9.45
CA PHE A 23 -13.75 -12.67 -10.47
C PHE A 23 -13.34 -11.72 -11.61
N ILE A 24 -12.58 -10.67 -11.31
CA ILE A 24 -12.20 -9.63 -12.29
C ILE A 24 -10.98 -10.10 -13.12
N GLY A 25 -10.26 -11.14 -12.69
CA GLY A 25 -9.04 -11.61 -13.34
C GLY A 25 -7.90 -10.58 -13.27
N GLY A 26 -8.00 -9.61 -12.36
CA GLY A 26 -7.05 -8.50 -12.25
C GLY A 26 -5.72 -8.92 -11.63
N SER A 27 -4.62 -8.37 -12.16
CA SER A 27 -3.26 -8.59 -11.61
C SER A 27 -2.95 -7.73 -10.37
N PHE A 28 -3.91 -6.95 -9.88
CA PHE A 28 -3.66 -6.03 -8.78
C PHE A 28 -3.59 -6.79 -7.44
N PRO A 29 -2.62 -6.47 -6.56
CA PRO A 29 -2.48 -7.17 -5.29
C PRO A 29 -3.74 -7.03 -4.42
N ALA A 30 -4.34 -8.16 -4.05
CA ALA A 30 -5.52 -8.19 -3.18
C ALA A 30 -5.35 -7.41 -1.85
N PRO A 31 -4.18 -7.43 -1.17
CA PRO A 31 -3.98 -6.64 0.05
C PRO A 31 -4.11 -5.13 -0.17
N LEU A 32 -3.63 -4.62 -1.31
CA LEU A 32 -3.76 -3.19 -1.64
C LEU A 32 -5.23 -2.82 -1.86
N LEU A 33 -5.99 -3.69 -2.53
CA LEU A 33 -7.43 -3.46 -2.73
C LEU A 33 -8.17 -3.49 -1.38
N ALA A 34 -7.80 -4.41 -0.49
CA ALA A 34 -8.35 -4.46 0.87
C ALA A 34 -8.07 -3.17 1.66
N MET A 35 -6.91 -2.53 1.48
CA MET A 35 -6.63 -1.23 2.12
C MET A 35 -7.57 -0.14 1.61
N VAL A 36 -7.83 -0.10 0.30
CA VAL A 36 -8.77 0.87 -0.31
C VAL A 36 -10.19 0.63 0.19
N ILE A 37 -10.64 -0.62 0.21
CA ILE A 37 -11.98 -0.98 0.69
C ILE A 37 -12.15 -0.61 2.16
N LEU A 38 -11.15 -0.94 3.00
CA LEU A 38 -11.17 -0.57 4.42
C LEU A 38 -11.23 0.96 4.59
N LEU A 39 -10.46 1.71 3.80
CA LEU A 39 -10.51 3.17 3.79
C LEU A 39 -11.91 3.70 3.46
N VAL A 40 -12.56 3.15 2.44
CA VAL A 40 -13.94 3.54 2.06
C VAL A 40 -14.92 3.22 3.20
N LEU A 41 -14.76 2.10 3.89
CA LEU A 41 -15.60 1.73 5.05
C LEU A 41 -15.39 2.68 6.23
N LEU A 42 -14.16 3.18 6.44
CA LEU A 42 -13.86 4.20 7.44
C LEU A 42 -14.47 5.56 7.07
N LEU A 43 -14.33 5.99 5.82
CA LEU A 43 -14.89 7.25 5.32
C LEU A 43 -16.42 7.25 5.35
N SER A 44 -17.05 6.11 5.05
CA SER A 44 -18.50 5.93 5.12
C SER A 44 -19.05 5.92 6.56
N GLY A 45 -18.20 5.86 7.58
CA GLY A 45 -18.60 5.83 8.99
C GLY A 45 -19.19 4.51 9.48
N ILE A 46 -19.33 3.51 8.60
CA ILE A 46 -19.80 2.15 8.93
C ILE A 46 -18.83 1.49 9.91
N VAL A 47 -17.53 1.64 9.66
CA VAL A 47 -16.46 1.15 10.53
C VAL A 47 -15.76 2.34 11.16
N LYS A 48 -15.87 2.50 12.48
CA LYS A 48 -15.08 3.51 13.22
C LYS A 48 -13.67 3.01 13.49
N GLU A 49 -12.70 3.91 13.52
CA GLU A 49 -11.28 3.60 13.83
C GLU A 49 -11.12 2.74 15.09
N GLN A 50 -11.91 3.01 16.13
CA GLN A 50 -11.91 2.26 17.39
C GLN A 50 -12.19 0.76 17.24
N HIS A 51 -12.86 0.33 16.16
CA HIS A 51 -13.12 -1.09 15.88
C HIS A 51 -11.91 -1.80 15.26
N VAL A 52 -10.97 -1.08 14.65
CA VAL A 52 -9.83 -1.67 13.93
C VAL A 52 -8.53 -1.53 14.73
N LYS A 53 -8.40 -0.42 15.47
CA LYS A 53 -7.23 -0.06 16.27
C LYS A 53 -6.72 -1.17 17.21
N PRO A 54 -7.56 -1.93 17.94
CA PRO A 54 -7.09 -2.96 18.88
C PRO A 54 -6.17 -4.01 18.26
N CYS A 55 -6.48 -4.51 17.05
CA CYS A 55 -5.59 -5.46 16.36
C CYS A 55 -4.52 -4.78 15.53
N ALA A 56 -4.82 -3.63 14.91
CA ALA A 56 -3.86 -2.96 14.04
C ALA A 56 -2.66 -2.38 14.81
N SER A 57 -2.88 -1.73 15.96
CA SER A 57 -1.80 -1.07 16.72
C SER A 57 -0.62 -1.97 17.12
N PRO A 58 -0.81 -3.18 17.70
CA PRO A 58 0.33 -4.03 18.03
C PRO A 58 1.08 -4.51 16.78
N ILE A 59 0.36 -4.85 15.71
CA ILE A 59 0.95 -5.30 14.43
C ILE A 59 1.77 -4.19 13.79
N LEU A 60 1.26 -2.95 13.81
CA LEU A 60 1.97 -1.78 13.29
C LEU A 60 3.21 -1.43 14.13
N ASN A 61 3.16 -1.62 15.45
CA ASN A 61 4.32 -1.41 16.32
C ASN A 61 5.45 -2.41 16.04
N ILE A 62 5.13 -3.67 15.74
CA ILE A 62 6.14 -4.67 15.36
C ILE A 62 6.43 -4.68 13.87
N MET A 63 5.84 -3.78 13.06
CA MET A 63 5.99 -3.74 11.60
C MET A 63 7.46 -3.82 11.11
N PRO A 64 8.44 -3.18 11.79
CA PRO A 64 9.85 -3.31 11.42
C PRO A 64 10.34 -4.76 11.28
N ILE A 65 9.80 -5.70 12.07
CA ILE A 65 10.21 -7.11 12.02
C ILE A 65 9.83 -7.78 10.69
N PHE A 66 8.73 -7.36 10.06
CA PHE A 66 8.28 -7.90 8.77
C PHE A 66 9.15 -7.44 7.59
N PHE A 67 9.99 -6.42 7.78
CA PHE A 67 10.99 -6.05 6.78
C PHE A 67 12.23 -6.94 6.81
N ILE A 68 12.48 -7.68 7.89
CA ILE A 68 13.65 -8.58 7.97
C ILE A 68 13.56 -9.69 6.90
N PRO A 69 12.45 -10.44 6.74
CA PRO A 69 12.29 -11.41 5.65
C PRO A 69 12.47 -10.80 4.25
N ALA A 70 11.95 -9.60 4.02
CA ALA A 70 12.14 -8.90 2.74
C ALA A 70 13.61 -8.52 2.53
N GLY A 71 14.30 -8.10 3.60
CA GLY A 71 15.72 -7.75 3.63
C GLY A 71 16.64 -8.94 3.29
N VAL A 72 16.42 -10.09 3.92
CA VAL A 72 17.27 -11.28 3.70
C VAL A 72 17.18 -11.80 2.26
N GLY A 73 16.05 -11.61 1.58
CA GLY A 73 15.92 -11.95 0.15
C GLY A 73 16.91 -11.16 -0.73
N PHE A 74 17.20 -9.90 -0.38
CA PHE A 74 18.23 -9.13 -1.07
C PHE A 74 19.64 -9.66 -0.80
N ILE A 75 19.90 -10.13 0.43
CA ILE A 75 21.20 -10.69 0.82
C ILE A 75 21.53 -11.92 -0.02
N GLU A 76 20.53 -12.78 -0.27
CA GLU A 76 20.69 -13.97 -1.11
C GLU A 76 21.08 -13.64 -2.57
N HIS A 77 20.74 -12.44 -3.04
CA HIS A 77 20.95 -12.00 -4.43
C HIS A 77 22.00 -10.88 -4.56
N LEU A 78 22.89 -10.72 -3.58
CA LEU A 78 23.91 -9.65 -3.57
C LEU A 78 24.82 -9.66 -4.79
N GLY A 79 25.11 -10.83 -5.37
CA GLY A 79 25.90 -10.94 -6.59
C GLY A 79 25.25 -10.22 -7.78
N LEU A 80 23.94 -10.40 -7.97
CA LEU A 80 23.17 -9.73 -9.02
C LEU A 80 23.06 -8.23 -8.74
N ILE A 81 22.83 -7.84 -7.49
CA ILE A 81 22.76 -6.44 -7.07
C ILE A 81 24.09 -5.74 -7.35
N LYS A 82 25.22 -6.38 -7.05
CA LYS A 82 26.55 -5.82 -7.32
C LYS A 82 26.80 -5.65 -8.82
N SER A 83 26.38 -6.62 -9.64
CA SER A 83 26.53 -6.54 -11.10
C SER A 83 25.70 -5.41 -11.72
N GLN A 84 24.51 -5.14 -11.18
CA GLN A 84 23.54 -4.18 -11.74
C GLN A 84 23.37 -2.93 -10.88
N TRP A 85 24.32 -2.64 -9.98
CA TRP A 85 24.15 -1.62 -8.93
C TRP A 85 23.84 -0.22 -9.48
N ALA A 86 24.48 0.16 -10.59
CA ALA A 86 24.27 1.46 -11.24
C ALA A 86 22.86 1.58 -11.83
N PHE A 87 22.35 0.51 -12.44
CA PHE A 87 21.00 0.46 -12.98
C PHE A 87 19.95 0.50 -11.85
N LEU A 88 20.14 -0.31 -10.80
CA LEU A 88 19.28 -0.29 -9.61
C LEU A 88 19.23 1.09 -8.95
N ALA A 89 20.38 1.72 -8.72
CA ALA A 89 20.45 3.06 -8.14
C ALA A 89 19.73 4.10 -9.02
N SER A 90 19.92 4.03 -10.34
CA SER A 90 19.24 4.91 -11.29
C SER A 90 17.72 4.74 -11.23
N VAL A 91 17.21 3.51 -11.23
CA VAL A 91 15.77 3.23 -11.14
C VAL A 91 15.18 3.72 -9.81
N VAL A 92 15.86 3.45 -8.69
CA VAL A 92 15.42 3.86 -7.35
C VAL A 92 15.32 5.37 -7.20
N VAL A 93 16.16 6.14 -7.90
CA VAL A 93 16.16 7.60 -7.82
C VAL A 93 15.26 8.24 -8.88
N LEU A 94 15.40 7.82 -10.14
CA LEU A 94 14.71 8.46 -11.26
C LEU A 94 13.22 8.15 -11.26
N VAL A 95 12.79 6.93 -10.95
CA VAL A 95 11.36 6.56 -11.01
C VAL A 95 10.53 7.36 -10.01
N PRO A 96 10.89 7.48 -8.72
CA PRO A 96 10.13 8.30 -7.78
C PRO A 96 10.14 9.78 -8.14
N ILE A 97 11.30 10.33 -8.54
CA ILE A 97 11.44 11.75 -8.89
C ILE A 97 10.57 12.07 -10.10
N THR A 98 10.66 11.28 -11.17
CA THR A 98 9.85 11.50 -12.38
C THR A 98 8.36 11.34 -12.09
N THR A 99 7.96 10.35 -11.30
CA THR A 99 6.56 10.15 -10.89
C THR A 99 6.05 11.36 -10.09
N LEU A 100 6.83 11.83 -9.10
CA LEU A 100 6.49 13.00 -8.30
C LEU A 100 6.35 14.27 -9.16
N LEU A 101 7.30 14.50 -10.07
CA LEU A 101 7.28 15.65 -10.96
C LEU A 101 6.10 15.60 -11.93
N LEU A 102 5.81 14.44 -12.52
CA LEU A 102 4.67 14.27 -13.42
C LEU A 102 3.35 14.51 -12.70
N VAL A 103 3.12 13.85 -11.56
CA VAL A 103 1.89 14.00 -10.78
C VAL A 103 1.73 15.45 -10.31
N SER A 104 2.80 16.08 -9.81
CA SER A 104 2.79 17.47 -9.38
C SER A 104 2.45 18.42 -10.54
N SER A 105 3.05 18.21 -11.72
CA SER A 105 2.81 19.04 -12.90
C SER A 105 1.38 18.90 -13.42
N VAL A 106 0.83 17.68 -13.44
CA VAL A 106 -0.56 17.43 -13.83
C VAL A 106 -1.51 18.16 -12.87
N ILE A 107 -1.32 18.02 -11.56
CA ILE A 107 -2.16 18.69 -10.57
C ILE A 107 -2.04 20.22 -10.69
N ALA A 108 -0.82 20.76 -10.89
CA ALA A 108 -0.59 22.18 -11.08
C ALA A 108 -1.27 22.71 -12.35
N TYR A 109 -1.29 21.94 -13.43
CA TYR A 109 -1.99 22.28 -14.67
C TYR A 109 -3.51 22.36 -14.45
N PHE A 110 -4.10 21.36 -13.79
CA PHE A 110 -5.54 21.38 -13.47
C PHE A 110 -5.91 22.53 -12.53
N LYS A 111 -5.10 22.81 -11.51
CA LYS A 111 -5.33 23.91 -10.57
C LYS A 111 -5.11 25.29 -11.19
N GLY A 112 -4.17 25.43 -12.12
CA GLY A 112 -3.92 26.66 -12.86
C GLY A 112 -5.02 26.99 -13.87
N LYS A 113 -5.79 25.99 -14.31
CA LYS A 113 -6.98 26.19 -15.15
C LYS A 113 -8.19 26.70 -14.34
N GLU A 114 -8.36 26.21 -13.11
CA GLU A 114 -9.46 26.63 -12.20
C GLU A 114 -9.30 28.07 -11.68
N ASN A 115 -8.08 28.63 -11.65
CA ASN A 115 -7.80 29.99 -11.19
C ASN A 115 -7.75 31.03 -12.32
N ASN A 116 -8.08 30.65 -13.56
CA ASN A 116 -8.20 31.53 -14.72
C ASN A 116 -9.64 31.59 -15.29
N ASP A 117 -10.60 30.95 -14.61
CA ASP A 117 -12.05 31.16 -14.77
C ASP A 117 -12.57 31.99 -13.58
#